data_AF-A0A2J0MBX1-F1
#
_entry.id   AF-A0A2J0MBX1-F1
#
_cell.length_a   1.000
_cell.length_b   1.000
_cell.length_c   1.000
_cell.angle_alpha   90.00
_cell.angle_beta   90.00
_cell.angle_gamma   90.00
#
_symmetry.space_group_name_H-M   'P 1'
#
loop_
_entity.id
_entity.type
_entity.pdbx_description
1 polymer ?
#
loop_
_entity_poly.entity_id
_entity_poly.type
_entity_poly.pdbx_seq_one_letter_code
_entity_poly.pdbx_strand_id
1 'polypeptide(L)'
;MKVDQFVPEKECLLCNGCCRYSQKQTVWAPLFLFDEIIGLTTKNIVPCCLFTHIDSHAGEAARIDLIEAEGGLFICPCFGLETNKCKIYAHRPFDCQLYPFLLARVSDKAYLAIDENCPYVKKFGSTQAMKDYVRYLVEFFSLVNIIKVIKGNPQIVQEYPHGVKILTLLPKLIGLK
;
A
#
# COMPACT_ATOMS: atom_id res chain seq x y z
N MET A 1 1.38 -2.32 11.14
CA MET A 1 -0.05 -2.02 11.43
C MET A 1 -0.90 -3.10 10.77
N LYS A 2 -2.18 -3.28 11.15
CA LYS A 2 -3.09 -4.20 10.45
C LYS A 2 -4.47 -3.57 10.29
N VAL A 3 -5.10 -3.83 9.15
CA VAL A 3 -6.47 -3.44 8.84
C VAL A 3 -7.24 -4.64 8.32
N ASP A 4 -8.55 -4.61 8.51
CA ASP A 4 -9.45 -5.61 7.93
C ASP A 4 -9.33 -5.60 6.41
N GLN A 5 -9.59 -6.71 5.74
CA GLN A 5 -9.43 -6.78 4.29
C GLN A 5 -10.75 -6.44 3.60
N PHE A 6 -10.78 -5.31 2.89
CA PHE A 6 -11.95 -4.96 2.07
C PHE A 6 -12.10 -5.86 0.85
N VAL A 7 -10.99 -6.13 0.14
CA VAL A 7 -10.99 -7.04 -1.01
C VAL A 7 -10.76 -8.46 -0.49
N PRO A 8 -11.69 -9.39 -0.72
CA PRO A 8 -11.49 -10.79 -0.33
C PRO A 8 -10.25 -11.39 -0.99
N GLU A 9 -9.57 -12.29 -0.28
CA GLU A 9 -8.34 -12.91 -0.78
C GLU A 9 -8.53 -13.59 -2.14
N LYS A 10 -9.63 -14.34 -2.30
CA LYS A 10 -9.97 -15.01 -3.56
C LYS A 10 -10.07 -14.02 -4.72
N GLU A 11 -10.65 -12.85 -4.50
CA GLU A 11 -10.80 -11.82 -5.54
C GLU A 11 -9.45 -11.17 -5.87
N CYS A 12 -8.61 -10.94 -4.85
CA CYS A 12 -7.27 -10.39 -5.04
C CYS A 12 -6.35 -11.36 -5.81
N LEU A 13 -6.34 -12.65 -5.47
CA LEU A 13 -5.48 -13.65 -6.11
C LEU A 13 -5.93 -14.03 -7.53
N LEU A 14 -7.20 -13.81 -7.87
CA LEU A 14 -7.71 -13.95 -9.24
C LEU A 14 -7.48 -12.68 -10.08
N CYS A 15 -7.10 -11.57 -9.44
CA CYS A 15 -6.86 -10.31 -10.12
C CYS A 15 -5.48 -10.30 -10.82
N ASN A 16 -5.45 -9.81 -12.06
CA ASN A 16 -4.20 -9.57 -12.81
C ASN A 16 -3.77 -8.08 -12.78
N GLY A 17 -4.39 -7.27 -11.91
CA GLY A 17 -4.13 -5.83 -11.84
C GLY A 17 -2.84 -5.49 -11.11
N CYS A 18 -2.73 -5.86 -9.83
CA CYS A 18 -1.66 -5.40 -8.97
C CYS A 18 -0.35 -6.21 -9.11
N CYS A 19 0.73 -5.69 -8.52
CA CYS A 19 2.08 -6.24 -8.53
C CYS A 19 2.81 -6.19 -9.90
N ARG A 20 2.26 -5.45 -10.86
CA ARG A 20 2.82 -5.21 -12.20
C ARG A 20 2.80 -3.72 -12.47
N TYR A 21 3.88 -3.20 -13.03
CA TYR A 21 4.14 -1.78 -13.13
C TYR A 21 4.80 -1.45 -14.47
N SER A 22 4.46 -0.28 -15.01
CA SER A 22 5.07 0.23 -16.25
C SER A 22 6.42 0.92 -16.02
N GLN A 23 6.77 1.23 -14.77
CA GLN A 23 7.97 1.95 -14.38
C GLN A 23 8.64 1.27 -13.18
N LYS A 24 9.99 1.26 -13.17
CA LYS A 24 10.80 0.70 -12.09
C LYS A 24 10.65 1.45 -10.78
N GLN A 25 10.70 2.78 -10.86
CA GLN A 25 10.51 3.68 -9.73
C GLN A 25 9.09 4.25 -9.82
N THR A 26 8.24 3.89 -8.87
CA THR A 26 6.84 4.30 -8.89
C THR A 26 6.24 4.35 -7.49
N VAL A 27 5.35 5.30 -7.26
CA VAL A 27 4.62 5.44 -5.98
C VAL A 27 3.65 4.28 -5.71
N TRP A 28 3.40 3.46 -6.73
CA TRP A 28 2.52 2.29 -6.69
C TRP A 28 3.23 1.01 -6.23
N ALA A 29 4.56 1.01 -6.19
CA ALA A 29 5.33 -0.10 -5.65
C ALA A 29 5.09 -0.19 -4.14
N PRO A 30 4.89 -1.37 -3.54
CA PRO A 30 4.50 -1.44 -2.13
C PRO A 30 5.53 -0.80 -1.20
N LEU A 31 5.03 0.03 -0.29
CA LEU A 31 5.80 0.57 0.82
C LEU A 31 5.69 -0.37 2.04
N PHE A 32 6.83 -0.68 2.65
CA PHE A 32 6.91 -1.48 3.86
C PHE A 32 7.37 -0.61 5.02
N LEU A 33 6.70 -0.71 6.18
CA LEU A 33 7.19 -0.08 7.40
C LEU A 33 8.48 -0.77 7.87
N PHE A 34 9.32 -0.03 8.60
CA PHE A 34 10.58 -0.58 9.09
C PHE A 34 10.42 -1.90 9.87
N ASP A 35 9.46 -1.97 10.79
CA ASP A 35 9.17 -3.20 11.55
C ASP A 35 8.71 -4.35 10.65
N GLU A 36 8.04 -4.06 9.53
CA GLU A 36 7.62 -5.07 8.54
C GLU A 36 8.84 -5.58 7.77
N ILE A 37 9.75 -4.70 7.37
CA ILE A 37 11.02 -5.07 6.72
C ILE A 37 11.85 -5.95 7.65
N ILE A 38 12.07 -5.52 8.90
CA ILE A 38 12.82 -6.30 9.90
C ILE A 38 12.15 -7.66 10.13
N GLY A 39 10.83 -7.69 10.31
CA GLY A 39 10.09 -8.93 10.54
C GLY A 39 10.18 -9.94 9.39
N LEU A 40 10.27 -9.46 8.14
CA LEU A 40 10.40 -10.31 6.95
C LEU A 40 11.84 -10.77 6.71
N THR A 41 12.80 -9.86 6.85
CA THR A 41 14.21 -10.12 6.55
C THR A 41 14.87 -11.02 7.60
N THR A 42 14.61 -10.79 8.88
CA THR A 42 15.14 -11.64 9.98
C THR A 42 14.61 -13.07 9.93
N LYS A 43 13.43 -13.28 9.33
CA LYS A 43 12.83 -14.60 9.11
C LYS A 43 13.20 -15.21 7.76
N ASN A 44 14.06 -14.55 6.97
CA ASN A 44 14.42 -14.97 5.60
C ASN A 44 13.23 -15.15 4.66
N ILE A 45 12.14 -14.40 4.87
CA ILE A 45 10.95 -14.43 4.00
C ILE A 45 11.17 -13.55 2.76
N VAL A 46 11.78 -12.39 2.95
CA VAL A 46 12.15 -11.45 1.87
C VAL A 46 13.61 -11.03 2.07
N PRO A 47 14.48 -11.12 1.04
CA PRO A 47 15.85 -10.63 1.14
C PRO A 47 15.92 -9.13 1.44
N CYS A 48 16.84 -8.73 2.34
CA CYS A 48 17.03 -7.31 2.69
C CYS A 48 17.52 -6.47 1.50
N CYS A 49 18.23 -7.07 0.56
CA CYS A 49 18.72 -6.41 -0.66
C CYS A 49 17.62 -5.98 -1.63
N LEU A 50 16.34 -6.29 -1.35
CA LEU A 50 15.19 -5.77 -2.11
C LEU A 50 14.66 -4.45 -1.57
N PHE A 51 15.32 -3.86 -0.58
CA PHE A 51 14.99 -2.56 0.00
C PHE A 51 16.20 -1.63 -0.07
N THR A 52 16.77 -1.44 -1.26
CA THR A 52 18.00 -0.64 -1.44
C THR A 52 17.78 0.86 -1.25
N HIS A 53 16.53 1.31 -1.31
CA HIS A 53 16.11 2.68 -0.99
C HIS A 53 15.76 2.89 0.50
N ILE A 54 16.25 2.04 1.41
CA ILE A 54 16.32 2.46 2.81
C ILE A 54 17.26 3.66 2.82
N ASP A 55 16.69 4.87 2.93
CA ASP A 55 17.48 6.06 3.21
C ASP A 55 18.39 5.72 4.38
N SER A 56 19.63 6.19 4.33
CA SER A 56 20.75 5.85 5.23
C SER A 56 20.52 6.11 6.74
N HIS A 57 19.27 6.27 7.16
CA HIS A 57 18.78 6.43 8.52
C HIS A 57 18.06 5.14 8.94
N ALA A 58 18.67 4.42 9.88
CA ALA A 58 18.07 3.23 10.46
C ALA A 58 16.70 3.58 11.07
N GLY A 59 15.63 2.91 10.62
CA GLY A 59 14.29 3.05 11.21
C GLY A 59 13.18 3.51 10.26
N GLU A 60 13.46 3.71 8.97
CA GLU A 60 12.47 4.26 8.03
C GLU A 60 11.72 3.20 7.21
N ALA A 61 10.48 3.51 6.83
CA ALA A 61 9.73 2.72 5.85
C ALA A 61 10.35 2.87 4.45
N ALA A 62 10.40 1.79 3.69
CA ALA A 62 11.00 1.76 2.36
C ALA A 62 10.11 1.03 1.34
N ARG A 63 10.21 1.43 0.08
CA ARG A 63 9.57 0.72 -1.02
C ARG A 63 10.41 -0.50 -1.39
N ILE A 64 9.74 -1.56 -1.79
CA ILE A 64 10.42 -2.73 -2.35
C ILE A 64 10.89 -2.42 -3.77
N ASP A 65 12.11 -2.85 -4.09
CA ASP A 65 12.69 -2.67 -5.41
C ASP A 65 12.00 -3.59 -6.41
N LEU A 66 11.45 -2.98 -7.46
CA LEU A 66 10.83 -3.73 -8.54
C LEU A 66 11.90 -4.36 -9.43
N ILE A 67 11.61 -5.59 -9.88
CA ILE A 67 12.47 -6.33 -10.81
C ILE A 67 11.88 -6.29 -12.21
N GLU A 68 12.74 -6.33 -13.22
CA GLU A 68 12.32 -6.43 -14.62
C GLU A 68 11.71 -7.80 -14.90
N ALA A 69 10.64 -7.81 -15.68
CA ALA A 69 9.99 -8.97 -16.23
C ALA A 69 9.95 -8.88 -17.77
N GLU A 70 9.53 -9.97 -18.41
CA GLU A 70 9.38 -9.98 -19.87
C GLU A 70 8.43 -8.89 -20.37
N GLY A 71 8.66 -8.43 -21.60
CA GLY A 71 7.84 -7.41 -22.25
C GLY A 71 8.04 -5.99 -21.72
N GLY A 72 9.13 -5.73 -20.99
CA GLY A 72 9.47 -4.39 -20.48
C GLY A 72 8.63 -3.95 -19.28
N LEU A 73 7.99 -4.89 -18.59
CA LEU A 73 7.25 -4.64 -17.36
C LEU A 73 8.17 -4.74 -16.15
N PHE A 74 7.77 -4.11 -15.06
CA PHE A 74 8.38 -4.27 -13.75
C PHE A 74 7.39 -4.97 -12.81
N ILE A 75 7.87 -5.87 -11.97
CA ILE A 75 7.02 -6.61 -11.03
C ILE A 75 7.57 -6.53 -9.62
N CYS A 76 6.67 -6.68 -8.65
CA CYS A 76 7.07 -6.89 -7.26
C CYS A 76 7.82 -8.24 -7.15
N PRO A 77 9.00 -8.33 -6.52
CA PRO A 77 9.77 -9.59 -6.43
C PRO A 77 9.05 -10.67 -5.59
N CYS A 78 8.13 -10.25 -4.72
CA CYS A 78 7.27 -11.16 -3.96
C CYS A 78 6.09 -11.71 -4.80
N PHE A 79 5.90 -11.25 -6.03
CA PHE A 79 4.88 -11.76 -6.93
C PHE A 79 5.41 -12.96 -7.72
N GLY A 80 4.66 -14.07 -7.72
CA GLY A 80 4.97 -15.25 -8.52
C GLY A 80 4.22 -15.20 -9.84
N LEU A 81 4.89 -14.72 -10.90
CA LEU A 81 4.31 -14.51 -12.23
C LEU A 81 3.57 -15.74 -12.76
N GLU A 82 4.19 -16.92 -12.70
CA GLU A 82 3.60 -18.19 -13.14
C GLU A 82 2.36 -18.61 -12.36
N THR A 83 2.33 -18.29 -11.06
CA THR A 83 1.26 -18.73 -10.16
C THR A 83 0.14 -17.71 -10.00
N ASN A 84 0.36 -16.47 -10.46
CA ASN A 84 -0.43 -15.29 -10.14
C ASN A 84 -0.68 -15.09 -8.63
N LYS A 85 0.30 -15.43 -7.78
CA LYS A 85 0.16 -15.35 -6.32
C LYS A 85 1.25 -14.50 -5.67
N CYS A 86 0.89 -13.81 -4.60
CA CYS A 86 1.88 -13.20 -3.72
C CYS A 86 2.51 -14.27 -2.83
N LYS A 87 3.84 -14.40 -2.88
CA LYS A 87 4.63 -15.34 -2.06
C LYS A 87 4.56 -15.01 -0.57
N ILE A 88 4.22 -13.76 -0.22
CA ILE A 88 4.11 -13.27 1.15
C ILE A 88 2.69 -12.86 1.52
N TYR A 89 1.65 -13.48 0.93
CA TYR A 89 0.27 -13.00 1.08
C TYR A 89 -0.18 -12.80 2.55
N ALA A 90 0.21 -13.71 3.44
CA ALA A 90 -0.06 -13.66 4.89
C ALA A 90 0.78 -12.61 5.65
N HIS A 91 1.84 -12.12 5.04
CA HIS A 91 2.79 -11.14 5.58
C HIS A 91 2.85 -9.86 4.75
N ARG A 92 1.80 -9.57 3.96
CA ARG A 92 1.71 -8.35 3.16
C ARG A 92 1.92 -7.12 4.04
N PRO A 93 2.64 -6.10 3.56
CA PRO A 93 2.80 -4.87 4.31
C PRO A 93 1.45 -4.17 4.48
N PHE A 94 1.40 -3.24 5.43
CA PHE A 94 0.23 -2.39 5.64
C PHE A 94 -0.28 -1.75 4.34
N ASP A 95 0.61 -1.28 3.48
CA ASP A 95 0.28 -0.66 2.20
C ASP A 95 -0.51 -1.62 1.27
N CYS A 96 -0.06 -2.87 1.15
CA CYS A 96 -0.78 -3.91 0.39
C CYS A 96 -2.06 -4.39 1.06
N GLN A 97 -2.17 -4.28 2.39
CA GLN A 97 -3.40 -4.61 3.13
C GLN A 97 -4.46 -3.51 2.97
N LEU A 98 -4.03 -2.26 2.85
CA LEU A 98 -4.90 -1.10 2.69
C LEU A 98 -5.48 -1.00 1.28
N TYR A 99 -4.70 -1.41 0.26
CA TYR A 99 -5.13 -1.42 -1.13
C TYR A 99 -6.50 -2.14 -1.30
N PRO A 100 -7.47 -1.54 -2.00
CA PRO A 100 -7.37 -0.44 -2.97
C PRO A 100 -7.47 0.97 -2.37
N PHE A 101 -7.56 1.09 -1.05
CA PHE A 101 -7.49 2.38 -0.39
C PHE A 101 -6.04 2.84 -0.25
N LEU A 102 -5.86 4.15 -0.22
CA LEU A 102 -4.56 4.80 -0.19
C LEU A 102 -4.61 6.02 0.73
N LEU A 103 -3.46 6.42 1.27
CA LEU A 103 -3.30 7.72 1.91
C LEU A 103 -2.69 8.69 0.91
N ALA A 104 -3.50 9.63 0.41
CA ALA A 104 -3.09 10.60 -0.60
C ALA A 104 -2.71 11.95 0.04
N ARG A 105 -1.65 12.58 -0.46
CA ARG A 105 -1.29 13.97 -0.16
C ARG A 105 -1.84 14.87 -1.27
N VAL A 106 -2.55 15.93 -0.88
CA VAL A 106 -2.97 17.02 -1.77
C VAL A 106 -2.78 18.33 -1.02
N SER A 107 -1.89 19.19 -1.51
CA SER A 107 -1.60 20.52 -0.92
C SER A 107 -1.39 20.45 0.62
N ASP A 108 -0.44 19.63 1.06
CA ASP A 108 -0.04 19.38 2.46
C ASP A 108 -1.09 18.74 3.37
N LYS A 109 -2.22 18.32 2.82
CA LYS A 109 -3.28 17.61 3.55
C LYS A 109 -3.29 16.14 3.18
N ALA A 110 -3.55 15.31 4.19
CA ALA A 110 -3.72 13.87 4.02
C ALA A 110 -5.20 13.53 3.81
N TYR A 111 -5.46 12.68 2.83
CA TYR A 111 -6.79 12.22 2.45
C TYR A 111 -6.83 10.70 2.43
N LEU A 112 -7.98 10.15 2.81
CA LEU A 112 -8.32 8.79 2.41
C LEU A 112 -8.75 8.85 0.95
N ALA A 113 -8.15 8.02 0.13
CA ALA A 113 -8.43 7.92 -1.29
C ALA A 113 -8.56 6.45 -1.73
N ILE A 114 -8.96 6.25 -2.97
CA ILE A 114 -9.14 4.92 -3.55
C ILE A 114 -8.61 4.86 -4.98
N ASP A 115 -7.98 3.75 -5.35
CA ASP A 115 -7.58 3.47 -6.72
C ASP A 115 -8.80 3.03 -7.55
N GLU A 116 -9.21 3.89 -8.49
CA GLU A 116 -10.34 3.63 -9.39
C GLU A 116 -10.01 2.58 -10.46
N ASN A 117 -8.75 2.22 -10.63
CA ASN A 117 -8.36 1.15 -11.56
C ASN A 117 -8.58 -0.24 -10.98
N CYS A 118 -8.73 -0.37 -9.66
CA CYS A 118 -9.00 -1.65 -9.04
C CYS A 118 -10.33 -2.25 -9.54
N PRO A 119 -10.33 -3.45 -10.16
CA PRO A 119 -11.55 -4.07 -10.67
C PRO A 119 -12.62 -4.30 -9.60
N TYR A 120 -12.20 -4.60 -8.37
CA TYR A 120 -13.11 -4.79 -7.25
C TYR A 120 -13.83 -3.48 -6.87
N VAL A 121 -13.12 -2.34 -6.91
CA VAL A 121 -13.70 -1.02 -6.68
C VAL A 121 -14.70 -0.67 -7.78
N LYS A 122 -14.39 -0.94 -9.05
CA LYS A 122 -15.33 -0.69 -10.15
C LYS A 122 -16.65 -1.45 -9.97
N LYS A 123 -16.59 -2.66 -9.40
CA LYS A 123 -17.77 -3.50 -9.17
C LYS A 123 -18.55 -3.13 -7.90
N PHE A 124 -17.86 -2.73 -6.82
CA PHE A 124 -18.47 -2.60 -5.48
C PHE A 124 -18.33 -1.21 -4.83
N GLY A 125 -17.73 -0.25 -5.53
CA GLY A 125 -17.36 1.08 -4.99
C GLY A 125 -18.52 2.01 -4.63
N SER A 126 -19.75 1.66 -4.99
CA SER A 126 -20.96 2.44 -4.65
C SER A 126 -21.85 1.72 -3.63
N THR A 127 -21.41 0.59 -3.08
CA THR A 127 -22.21 -0.24 -2.15
C THR A 127 -22.21 0.33 -0.73
N GLN A 128 -23.15 -0.12 0.10
CA GLN A 128 -23.14 0.19 1.52
C GLN A 128 -21.89 -0.34 2.23
N ALA A 129 -21.42 -1.53 1.85
CA ALA A 129 -20.19 -2.12 2.38
C ALA A 129 -18.96 -1.21 2.16
N MET A 130 -18.86 -0.56 0.99
CA MET A 130 -17.81 0.44 0.73
C MET A 130 -17.91 1.63 1.68
N LYS A 131 -19.11 2.17 1.89
CA LYS A 131 -19.34 3.31 2.81
C LYS A 131 -18.98 2.96 4.25
N ASP A 132 -19.37 1.77 4.70
CA ASP A 132 -19.08 1.29 6.05
C ASP A 132 -17.59 1.07 6.24
N TYR A 133 -16.91 0.52 5.24
CA TYR A 133 -15.46 0.34 5.29
C TYR A 133 -14.70 1.67 5.25
N VAL A 134 -15.16 2.67 4.49
CA VAL A 134 -14.61 4.04 4.55
C VAL A 134 -14.74 4.62 5.95
N ARG A 135 -15.89 4.44 6.62
CA ARG A 135 -16.09 4.89 8.00
C ARG A 135 -15.12 4.21 8.96
N TYR A 136 -14.99 2.89 8.85
CA TYR A 136 -14.00 2.11 9.60
C TYR A 136 -12.59 2.67 9.42
N LEU A 137 -12.14 2.93 8.19
CA LEU A 137 -10.80 3.48 7.95
C LEU A 137 -10.63 4.89 8.55
N VAL A 138 -11.65 5.75 8.45
CA VAL A 138 -11.60 7.09 9.07
C VAL A 138 -11.44 6.99 10.59
N GLU A 139 -12.16 6.06 11.24
CA GLU A 139 -12.02 5.79 12.68
C GLU A 139 -10.64 5.20 13.01
N PHE A 140 -10.17 4.23 12.23
CA PHE A 140 -8.84 3.63 12.38
C PHE A 140 -7.72 4.67 12.28
N PHE A 141 -7.74 5.51 11.25
CA PHE A 141 -6.76 6.60 11.08
C PHE A 141 -6.91 7.74 12.10
N SER A 142 -7.98 7.72 12.89
CA SER A 142 -8.21 8.67 13.98
C SER A 142 -7.67 8.22 15.34
N LEU A 143 -7.16 6.99 15.44
CA LEU A 143 -6.56 6.42 16.65
C LEU A 143 -5.17 7.02 16.93
N VAL A 144 -4.88 7.33 18.20
CA VAL A 144 -3.65 8.03 18.62
C VAL A 144 -2.38 7.27 18.23
N ASN A 145 -2.36 5.95 18.42
CA ASN A 145 -1.23 5.11 18.05
C ASN A 145 -1.02 5.07 16.53
N ILE A 146 -2.09 5.03 15.74
CA ILE A 146 -2.02 5.04 14.27
C ILE A 146 -1.52 6.38 13.76
N ILE A 147 -2.02 7.49 14.30
CA ILE A 147 -1.54 8.83 13.99
C ILE A 147 -0.04 8.95 14.29
N LYS A 148 0.42 8.43 15.44
CA LYS A 148 1.84 8.46 15.81
C LYS A 148 2.69 7.69 14.79
N VAL A 149 2.25 6.50 14.37
CA VAL A 149 2.96 5.70 13.35
C VAL A 149 3.04 6.44 12.02
N ILE A 150 1.93 7.00 11.54
CA ILE A 150 1.91 7.73 10.25
C ILE A 150 2.74 9.01 10.32
N LYS A 151 2.71 9.75 11.44
CA LYS A 151 3.57 10.93 11.63
C LYS A 151 5.05 10.60 11.69
N GLY A 152 5.41 9.43 12.22
CA GLY A 152 6.78 8.93 12.17
C GLY A 152 7.17 8.32 10.82
N ASN A 153 6.22 8.15 9.90
CA ASN A 153 6.43 7.56 8.59
C ASN A 153 5.63 8.36 7.52
N PRO A 154 5.95 9.66 7.30
CA PRO A 154 5.21 10.52 6.37
C PRO A 154 5.20 10.02 4.92
N GLN A 155 6.16 9.15 4.55
CA GLN A 155 6.21 8.45 3.27
C GLN A 155 5.05 7.45 3.04
N ILE A 156 4.23 7.13 4.04
CA ILE A 156 3.00 6.36 3.79
C ILE A 156 1.97 7.21 3.03
N VAL A 157 1.99 8.53 3.25
CA VAL A 157 1.09 9.46 2.56
C VAL A 157 1.80 9.98 1.31
N GLN A 158 1.18 9.81 0.15
CA GLN A 158 1.85 9.92 -1.15
C GLN A 158 1.07 10.81 -2.12
N GLU A 159 1.80 11.46 -3.03
CA GLU A 159 1.17 12.16 -4.16
C GLU A 159 0.98 11.17 -5.30
N TYR A 160 -0.27 10.93 -5.66
CA TYR A 160 -0.62 10.02 -6.75
C TYR A 160 -0.93 10.82 -8.02
N PRO A 161 -0.28 10.52 -9.16
CA PRO A 161 -0.38 11.36 -10.35
C PRO A 161 -1.72 11.23 -11.10
N HIS A 162 -2.38 10.07 -11.01
CA HIS A 162 -3.65 9.79 -11.71
C HIS A 162 -4.32 8.53 -11.14
N GLY A 163 -5.57 8.27 -11.52
CA GLY A 163 -6.28 7.02 -11.18
C GLY A 163 -6.74 6.91 -9.73
N VAL A 164 -6.64 7.99 -8.96
CA VAL A 164 -7.02 8.04 -7.55
C VAL A 164 -8.17 9.00 -7.34
N LYS A 165 -9.23 8.51 -6.69
CA LYS A 165 -10.35 9.34 -6.25
C LYS A 165 -10.22 9.65 -4.77
N ILE A 166 -10.23 10.94 -4.45
CA ILE A 166 -10.29 11.42 -3.07
C ILE A 166 -11.67 11.10 -2.47
N LEU A 167 -11.67 10.48 -1.29
CA LEU A 167 -12.90 10.11 -0.58
C LEU A 167 -13.22 11.10 0.53
N THR A 168 -12.26 11.34 1.43
CA THR A 168 -12.45 12.25 2.56
C THR A 168 -11.13 12.74 3.13
N LEU A 169 -11.15 13.92 3.74
CA LEU A 169 -10.01 14.49 4.47
C LEU A 169 -9.76 13.68 5.77
N LEU A 170 -8.49 13.49 6.11
CA LEU A 170 -8.07 12.92 7.39
C LEU A 170 -7.48 14.04 8.28
N PRO A 171 -8.32 14.81 9.00
CA PRO A 171 -7.90 16.05 9.66
C PRO A 171 -6.88 15.85 10.77
N LYS A 172 -6.78 14.64 11.35
CA LYS A 172 -5.78 14.35 12.39
C LYS A 172 -4.38 14.06 11.84
N LEU A 173 -4.26 13.94 10.52
CA LEU A 173 -3.01 13.68 9.80
C LEU A 173 -2.47 14.92 9.06
N ILE A 174 -2.83 16.13 9.50
CA ILE A 174 -2.30 17.39 8.95
C ILE A 174 -0.83 17.58 9.36
N GLY A 175 -0.05 18.25 8.49
CA GLY A 175 1.33 18.66 8.79
C GLY A 175 2.36 17.56 8.57
N LEU A 176 2.02 16.53 7.79
CA LEU A 176 2.96 15.53 7.29
C LEU A 176 3.81 16.17 6.18
N LYS A 177 4.96 16.72 6.57
CA LYS A 177 6.01 17.17 5.65
C LYS A 177 6.88 15.99 5.26
#